data_AF-A0A0S8CR81-F1
#
_entry.id   AF-A0A0S8CR81-F1
#
_cell.length_a   1.000
_cell.length_b   1.000
_cell.length_c   1.000
_cell.angle_alpha   90.00
_cell.angle_beta   90.00
_cell.angle_gamma   90.00
#
_symmetry.space_group_name_H-M   'P 1'
#
loop_
_entity.id
_entity.type
_entity.pdbx_description
1 polymer ?
#
loop_
_entity_poly.entity_id
_entity_poly.type
_entity_poly.pdbx_seq_one_letter_code
_entity_poly.pdbx_strand_id
1 'polypeptide(L)'
;MDKTKPNDLFIKHIYWLTKDEEARLREELAGQGIEMVSAKGVVCRPLDGVDEISSVAPEVWNQTCSRQGSWYRASDKNGLYLVISSSELVGYEDKKAATITESDFDPPRLARPEEKKAMIHDPQFAGQVPPRWKEANDTEKRIFLRWARRLGSEAKDFEDLHLSHTANHANFIRPRFFVKEKERIIPYSIDRTAHLCSCCLELFQVLGTQHEKKLVAPCPGATIFGRRKPNRYLLVEKA
;
A
#
# COMPACT_ATOMS: atom_id res chain seq x y z
N MET A 1 38.38 5.10 10.55
CA MET A 1 37.31 5.98 11.05
C MET A 1 36.03 5.55 10.38
N ASP A 2 35.36 4.60 11.03
CA ASP A 2 34.09 4.04 10.59
C ASP A 2 32.99 5.05 10.92
N LYS A 3 32.40 5.66 9.90
CA LYS A 3 31.22 6.51 10.05
C LYS A 3 30.00 5.61 9.91
N THR A 4 29.68 4.89 10.97
CA THR A 4 28.35 4.30 11.14
C THR A 4 27.36 5.46 11.21
N LYS A 5 26.71 5.73 10.07
CA LYS A 5 25.51 6.57 10.03
C LYS A 5 24.52 5.98 11.04
N PRO A 6 23.76 6.80 11.79
CA PRO A 6 22.62 6.29 12.53
C PRO A 6 21.78 5.47 11.56
N ASN A 7 21.37 4.30 12.02
CA ASN A 7 20.54 3.36 11.28
C ASN A 7 19.24 4.10 10.95
N ASP A 8 19.15 4.73 9.77
CA ASP A 8 17.98 5.48 9.32
C ASP A 8 16.82 4.48 9.17
N LEU A 9 16.10 4.30 10.27
CA LEU A 9 14.90 3.48 10.34
C LEU A 9 13.90 4.08 9.35
N PHE A 10 13.53 3.29 8.35
CA PHE A 10 12.50 3.69 7.40
C PHE A 10 11.21 4.00 8.16
N ILE A 11 10.78 5.26 8.09
CA ILE A 11 9.53 5.76 8.65
C ILE A 11 8.83 6.64 7.61
N LYS A 12 7.52 6.46 7.45
CA LYS A 12 6.67 7.32 6.64
C LYS A 12 5.34 7.58 7.34
N HIS A 13 4.96 8.84 7.45
CA HIS A 13 3.69 9.30 7.98
C HIS A 13 2.73 9.59 6.82
N ILE A 14 1.50 9.11 6.96
CA ILE A 14 0.48 9.11 5.93
C ILE A 14 -0.62 10.09 6.32
N TYR A 15 -0.95 11.01 5.42
CA TYR A 15 -2.00 12.00 5.58
C TYR A 15 -2.93 12.00 4.38
N TRP A 16 -4.19 12.31 4.61
CA TRP A 16 -5.18 12.51 3.55
C TRP A 16 -5.71 13.93 3.63
N LEU A 17 -5.44 14.73 2.60
CA LEU A 17 -5.77 16.15 2.56
C LEU A 17 -6.76 16.43 1.44
N THR A 18 -7.60 17.43 1.64
CA THR A 18 -8.32 18.06 0.53
C THR A 18 -7.33 18.79 -0.39
N LYS A 19 -7.79 19.17 -1.58
CA LYS A 19 -6.97 19.91 -2.54
C LYS A 19 -6.44 21.23 -1.97
N ASP A 20 -7.29 21.95 -1.23
CA ASP A 20 -6.93 23.26 -0.67
C ASP A 20 -5.95 23.12 0.51
N GLU A 21 -6.12 22.08 1.34
CA GLU A 21 -5.16 21.75 2.41
C GLU A 21 -3.81 21.32 1.83
N GLU A 22 -3.77 20.53 0.76
CA GLU A 22 -2.52 20.14 0.10
C GLU A 22 -1.80 21.34 -0.52
N ALA A 23 -2.54 22.24 -1.16
CA ALA A 23 -1.99 23.47 -1.72
C ALA A 23 -1.40 24.36 -0.63
N ARG A 24 -2.10 24.50 0.50
CA ARG A 24 -1.60 25.26 1.66
C ARG A 24 -0.33 24.64 2.23
N LEU A 25 -0.31 23.33 2.47
CA LEU A 25 0.88 22.62 2.95
C LEU A 25 2.05 22.84 2.00
N ARG A 26 1.80 22.79 0.69
CA ARG A 26 2.83 23.04 -0.33
C ARG A 26 3.43 24.44 -0.23
N GLU A 27 2.60 25.46 -0.04
CA GLU A 27 3.04 26.84 0.14
C GLU A 27 3.81 27.03 1.46
N GLU A 28 3.32 26.45 2.55
CA GLU A 28 3.97 26.47 3.87
C GLU A 28 5.38 25.85 3.83
N LEU A 29 5.52 24.70 3.17
CA LEU A 29 6.80 24.01 2.99
C LEU A 29 7.74 24.79 2.06
N ALA A 30 7.21 25.35 0.97
CA ALA A 30 8.00 26.19 0.06
C ALA A 30 8.55 27.43 0.78
N GLY A 31 7.77 28.03 1.69
CA GLY A 31 8.21 29.12 2.56
C GLY A 31 9.35 28.74 3.51
N GLN A 32 9.51 27.44 3.79
CA GLN A 32 10.60 26.87 4.59
C GLN A 32 11.76 26.34 3.73
N GLY A 33 11.68 26.47 2.40
CA GLY A 33 12.67 25.93 1.48
C GLY A 33 12.60 24.42 1.27
N ILE A 34 11.49 23.78 1.67
CA ILE A 34 11.25 22.34 1.50
C ILE A 34 10.39 22.12 0.26
N GLU A 35 10.89 21.37 -0.72
CA GLU A 35 10.12 21.01 -1.91
C GLU A 35 9.26 19.76 -1.68
N MET A 36 7.94 19.88 -1.83
CA MET A 36 7.05 18.72 -1.83
C MET A 36 6.95 18.08 -3.22
N VAL A 37 7.43 16.85 -3.36
CA VAL A 37 7.48 16.16 -4.66
C VAL A 37 6.09 15.67 -5.08
N SER A 38 5.69 15.94 -6.32
CA SER A 38 4.43 15.40 -6.87
C SER A 38 4.66 14.04 -7.54
N ALA A 39 4.00 13.01 -7.02
CA ALA A 39 4.08 11.67 -7.59
C ALA A 39 3.42 11.61 -8.98
N LYS A 40 4.02 10.84 -9.89
CA LYS A 40 3.53 10.63 -11.26
C LYS A 40 3.62 9.15 -11.62
N GLY A 41 2.67 8.66 -12.40
CA GLY A 41 2.59 7.29 -12.92
C GLY A 41 2.07 6.28 -11.90
N VAL A 42 2.74 6.18 -10.75
CA VAL A 42 2.52 5.13 -9.75
C VAL A 42 2.37 5.70 -8.33
N VAL A 43 1.39 5.17 -7.59
CA VAL A 43 1.03 5.61 -6.25
C VAL A 43 2.07 5.23 -5.19
N CYS A 44 2.84 4.15 -5.42
CA CYS A 44 3.85 3.65 -4.46
C CYS A 44 5.17 4.42 -4.49
N ARG A 45 5.38 5.34 -5.43
CA ARG A 45 6.66 6.08 -5.56
C ARG A 45 7.06 6.80 -4.26
N PRO A 46 6.16 7.46 -3.50
CA PRO A 46 6.56 8.12 -2.25
C PRO A 46 7.05 7.21 -1.11
N LEU A 47 6.98 5.89 -1.27
CA LEU A 47 7.64 4.95 -0.34
C LEU A 47 9.16 4.93 -0.53
N ASP A 48 9.66 5.56 -1.59
CA ASP A 48 11.08 5.78 -1.77
C ASP A 48 11.64 6.61 -0.61
N GLY A 49 12.83 6.23 -0.14
CA GLY A 49 13.49 6.92 0.96
C GLY A 49 14.17 8.23 0.55
N VAL A 50 14.25 8.52 -0.75
CA VAL A 50 14.90 9.74 -1.26
C VAL A 50 14.03 10.98 -1.09
N ASP A 51 12.72 10.87 -1.33
CA ASP A 51 11.83 12.01 -1.21
C ASP A 51 11.39 12.14 0.26
N GLU A 52 11.70 13.28 0.91
CA GLU A 52 11.31 13.53 2.29
C GLU A 52 9.80 13.66 2.43
N ILE A 53 9.17 14.41 1.53
CA ILE A 53 7.73 14.55 1.47
C ILE A 53 7.24 14.52 0.03
N SER A 54 6.15 13.80 -0.20
CA SER A 54 5.50 13.75 -1.50
C SER A 54 3.99 13.78 -1.40
N SER A 55 3.37 14.28 -2.46
CA SER A 55 1.94 14.35 -2.65
C SER A 55 1.52 13.49 -3.85
N VAL A 56 0.43 12.74 -3.69
CA VAL A 56 -0.18 11.92 -4.74
C VAL A 56 -1.58 12.44 -4.99
N ALA A 57 -1.76 13.05 -6.17
CA ALA A 57 -3.04 13.59 -6.59
C ALA A 57 -4.05 12.47 -6.96
N PRO A 58 -5.36 12.71 -6.84
CA PRO A 58 -6.41 11.73 -7.15
C PRO A 58 -6.26 11.07 -8.53
N GLU A 59 -5.86 11.83 -9.56
CA GLU A 59 -5.69 11.34 -10.93
C GLU A 59 -4.58 10.28 -11.08
N VAL A 60 -3.60 10.25 -10.18
CA VAL A 60 -2.51 9.25 -10.20
C VAL A 60 -3.07 7.84 -9.98
N TRP A 61 -4.15 7.70 -9.21
CA TRP A 61 -4.86 6.44 -9.01
C TRP A 61 -5.54 5.91 -10.28
N ASN A 62 -5.61 6.70 -11.36
CA ASN A 62 -6.15 6.29 -12.66
C ASN A 62 -5.05 5.94 -13.68
N GLN A 63 -3.77 6.07 -13.32
CA GLN A 63 -2.64 5.87 -14.24
C GLN A 63 -2.20 4.40 -14.25
N THR A 64 -0.93 4.09 -13.93
CA THR A 64 -0.40 2.72 -13.98
C THR A 64 -1.13 1.76 -13.04
N CYS A 65 -1.77 2.29 -12.00
CA CYS A 65 -2.53 1.52 -11.01
C CYS A 65 -4.05 1.74 -11.10
N SER A 66 -4.62 1.88 -12.31
CA SER A 66 -6.02 2.24 -12.53
C SER A 66 -7.05 1.27 -11.91
N ARG A 67 -6.78 -0.04 -12.01
CA ARG A 67 -7.59 -1.13 -11.46
C ARG A 67 -7.58 -1.10 -9.94
N GLN A 68 -6.42 -0.88 -9.35
CA GLN A 68 -6.19 -0.71 -7.92
C GLN A 68 -6.89 0.55 -7.40
N GLY A 69 -6.81 1.64 -8.17
CA GLY A 69 -7.50 2.88 -7.87
C GLY A 69 -9.02 2.77 -7.83
N SER A 70 -9.61 1.66 -8.29
CA SER A 70 -11.05 1.42 -8.09
C SER A 70 -11.43 1.32 -6.62
N TRP A 71 -10.56 0.74 -5.78
CA TRP A 71 -10.75 0.71 -4.33
C TRP A 71 -10.64 2.09 -3.71
N TYR A 72 -9.66 2.90 -4.14
CA TYR A 72 -9.56 4.31 -3.73
C TYR A 72 -10.84 5.09 -4.08
N ARG A 73 -11.33 4.98 -5.32
CA ARG A 73 -12.55 5.67 -5.77
C ARG A 73 -13.82 5.22 -5.04
N ALA A 74 -13.83 3.98 -4.54
CA ALA A 74 -14.94 3.44 -3.75
C ALA A 74 -14.80 3.72 -2.24
N SER A 75 -13.68 4.29 -1.79
CA SER A 75 -13.42 4.59 -0.38
C SER A 75 -13.84 6.00 0.02
N ASP A 76 -13.78 6.29 1.32
CA ASP A 76 -13.93 7.63 1.89
C ASP A 76 -12.78 8.59 1.51
N LYS A 77 -11.70 8.08 0.89
CA LYS A 77 -10.56 8.89 0.44
C LYS A 77 -10.71 9.43 -0.97
N ASN A 78 -11.78 9.08 -1.67
CA ASN A 78 -12.00 9.50 -3.05
C ASN A 78 -11.98 11.04 -3.18
N GLY A 79 -11.12 11.55 -4.07
CA GLY A 79 -10.92 12.99 -4.29
C GLY A 79 -9.90 13.65 -3.38
N LEU A 80 -9.44 12.96 -2.32
CA LEU A 80 -8.38 13.46 -1.44
C LEU A 80 -7.00 13.20 -2.03
N TYR A 81 -6.07 14.11 -1.71
CA TYR A 81 -4.65 13.97 -1.95
C TYR A 81 -4.02 13.14 -0.84
N LEU A 82 -3.17 12.20 -1.23
CA LEU A 82 -2.37 11.43 -0.29
C LEU A 82 -1.03 12.14 -0.12
N VAL A 83 -0.72 12.55 1.12
CA VAL A 83 0.59 13.11 1.47
C VAL A 83 1.37 12.09 2.30
N ILE A 84 2.63 11.88 1.93
CA ILE A 84 3.53 10.91 2.55
C ILE A 84 4.78 11.67 2.95
N SER A 85 5.11 11.67 4.24
CA SER A 85 6.23 12.43 4.81
C SER A 85 7.15 11.53 5.64
N SER A 86 8.45 11.77 5.61
CA SER A 86 9.42 11.14 6.50
C SER A 86 9.39 11.72 7.93
N SER A 87 8.67 12.82 8.15
CA SER A 87 8.49 13.50 9.44
C SER A 87 7.01 13.82 9.70
N GLU A 88 6.67 14.08 10.95
CA GLU A 88 5.32 14.54 11.29
C GLU A 88 5.04 15.95 10.75
N LEU A 89 3.81 16.19 10.30
CA LEU A 89 3.38 17.47 9.76
C LEU A 89 2.66 18.26 10.84
N VAL A 90 3.34 19.26 11.39
CA VAL A 90 2.79 20.14 12.44
C VAL A 90 1.56 20.88 11.90
N GLY A 91 0.46 20.83 12.64
CA GLY A 91 -0.81 21.46 12.26
C GLY A 91 -1.72 20.60 11.36
N TYR A 92 -1.30 19.39 11.03
CA TYR A 92 -2.06 18.41 10.24
C TYR A 92 -2.27 17.09 11.00
N GLU A 93 -2.14 17.10 12.32
CA GLU A 93 -2.25 15.92 13.17
C GLU A 93 -3.62 15.24 13.05
N ASP A 94 -4.69 16.01 12.88
CA ASP A 94 -6.06 15.51 12.66
C ASP A 94 -6.25 14.82 11.30
N LYS A 95 -5.34 15.07 10.35
CA LYS A 95 -5.35 14.46 9.01
C LYS A 95 -4.46 13.23 8.91
N LYS A 96 -3.66 12.96 9.95
CA LYS A 96 -2.78 11.81 9.98
C LYS A 96 -3.63 10.53 10.01
N ALA A 97 -3.35 9.64 9.09
CA ALA A 97 -4.07 8.37 8.95
C ALA A 97 -3.25 7.19 9.51
N ALA A 98 -1.93 7.21 9.33
CA ALA A 98 -1.06 6.14 9.80
C ALA A 98 0.42 6.56 9.85
N THR A 99 1.20 5.73 10.53
CA THR A 99 2.66 5.69 10.43
C THR A 99 3.08 4.32 9.91
N ILE A 100 4.04 4.29 9.00
CA ILE A 100 4.59 3.08 8.37
C ILE A 100 6.05 2.95 8.78
N THR A 101 6.44 1.79 9.28
CA THR A 101 7.82 1.46 9.64
C THR A 101 8.23 0.10 9.06
N GLU A 102 9.54 -0.14 8.94
CA GLU A 102 10.03 -1.49 8.64
C GLU A 102 9.80 -2.45 9.82
N SER A 103 9.48 -3.71 9.52
CA SER A 103 9.26 -4.74 10.52
C SER A 103 10.12 -5.98 10.24
N ASP A 104 10.66 -6.57 11.31
CA ASP A 104 11.30 -7.90 11.29
C ASP A 104 10.30 -9.05 11.29
N PHE A 105 9.00 -8.75 11.18
CA PHE A 105 7.96 -9.77 11.16
C PHE A 105 8.16 -10.80 10.04
N ASP A 106 8.15 -12.07 10.45
CA ASP A 106 8.07 -13.23 9.57
C ASP A 106 6.70 -13.90 9.75
N PRO A 107 5.88 -14.02 8.69
CA PRO A 107 4.54 -14.59 8.81
C PRO A 107 4.63 -16.06 9.24
N PRO A 108 3.80 -16.52 10.21
CA PRO A 108 3.78 -17.93 10.62
C PRO A 108 3.54 -18.90 9.45
N ARG A 109 2.78 -18.44 8.45
CA ARG A 109 2.58 -19.11 7.15
C ARG A 109 1.95 -18.17 6.13
N LEU A 110 2.11 -18.50 4.87
CA LEU A 110 1.38 -17.91 3.74
C LEU A 110 0.11 -18.70 3.40
N ALA A 111 -0.79 -18.10 2.61
CA ALA A 111 -2.05 -18.72 2.21
C ALA A 111 -1.89 -19.73 1.09
N ARG A 112 -2.57 -20.87 1.21
CA ARG A 112 -2.69 -21.87 0.14
C ARG A 112 -3.71 -21.45 -0.92
N PRO A 113 -3.64 -21.96 -2.16
CA PRO A 113 -4.59 -21.63 -3.22
C PRO A 113 -6.07 -21.82 -2.83
N GLU A 114 -6.39 -22.88 -2.09
CA GLU A 114 -7.75 -23.19 -1.65
C GLU A 114 -8.26 -22.17 -0.64
N GLU A 115 -7.40 -21.72 0.27
CA GLU A 115 -7.71 -20.70 1.26
C GLU A 115 -7.97 -19.35 0.56
N LYS A 116 -7.14 -19.00 -0.42
CA LYS A 116 -7.34 -17.79 -1.25
C LYS A 116 -8.68 -17.83 -1.98
N LYS A 117 -9.02 -18.95 -2.61
CA LYS A 117 -10.32 -19.16 -3.27
C LYS A 117 -11.48 -19.00 -2.27
N ALA A 118 -11.37 -19.59 -1.08
CA ALA A 118 -12.39 -19.49 -0.06
C ALA A 118 -12.57 -18.06 0.48
N MET A 119 -11.54 -17.22 0.43
CA MET A 119 -11.61 -15.81 0.83
C MET A 119 -12.33 -14.95 -0.20
N ILE A 120 -12.02 -15.13 -1.49
CA ILE A 120 -12.65 -14.31 -2.55
C ILE A 120 -14.13 -14.67 -2.78
N HIS A 121 -14.54 -15.88 -2.41
CA HIS A 121 -15.93 -16.33 -2.47
C HIS A 121 -16.74 -16.03 -1.19
N ASP A 122 -16.14 -15.39 -0.17
CA ASP A 122 -16.90 -14.92 0.99
C ASP A 122 -17.93 -13.88 0.51
N PRO A 123 -19.25 -14.12 0.67
CA PRO A 123 -20.28 -13.20 0.17
C PRO A 123 -20.15 -11.78 0.73
N GLN A 124 -19.68 -11.65 1.97
CA GLN A 124 -19.50 -10.35 2.61
C GLN A 124 -18.33 -9.56 2.02
N PHE A 125 -17.30 -10.25 1.52
CA PHE A 125 -16.20 -9.61 0.78
C PHE A 125 -16.59 -9.34 -0.67
N ALA A 126 -17.20 -10.31 -1.35
CA ALA A 126 -17.54 -10.19 -2.77
C ALA A 126 -18.43 -8.98 -3.07
N GLY A 127 -19.34 -8.62 -2.15
CA GLY A 127 -20.18 -7.42 -2.25
C GLY A 127 -19.45 -6.08 -2.10
N GLN A 128 -18.21 -6.08 -1.60
CA GLN A 128 -17.39 -4.87 -1.42
C GLN A 128 -16.41 -4.63 -2.58
N VAL A 129 -16.19 -5.64 -3.45
CA VAL A 129 -15.22 -5.55 -4.54
C VAL A 129 -15.72 -4.59 -5.63
N PRO A 130 -15.01 -3.49 -5.93
CA PRO A 130 -15.40 -2.58 -6.99
C PRO A 130 -15.44 -3.30 -8.35
N PRO A 131 -16.42 -3.01 -9.23
CA PRO A 131 -16.54 -3.70 -10.52
C PRO A 131 -15.25 -3.65 -11.36
N ARG A 132 -14.65 -2.46 -11.45
CA ARG A 132 -13.39 -2.24 -12.18
C ARG A 132 -12.22 -3.07 -11.65
N TRP A 133 -12.23 -3.57 -10.40
CA TRP A 133 -11.15 -4.42 -9.89
C TRP A 133 -10.99 -5.71 -10.70
N LYS A 134 -12.09 -6.22 -11.28
CA LYS A 134 -12.13 -7.45 -12.07
C LYS A 134 -11.71 -7.24 -13.53
N GLU A 135 -11.61 -5.99 -13.97
CA GLU A 135 -11.36 -5.62 -15.36
C GLU A 135 -9.86 -5.35 -15.57
N ALA A 136 -9.10 -6.39 -15.93
CA ALA A 136 -7.70 -6.25 -16.32
C ALA A 136 -7.56 -6.40 -17.85
N ASN A 137 -7.04 -5.38 -18.53
CA ASN A 137 -6.75 -5.46 -19.96
C ASN A 137 -5.43 -6.21 -20.22
N ASP A 138 -5.22 -6.67 -21.45
CA ASP A 138 -4.04 -7.49 -21.81
C ASP A 138 -2.70 -6.81 -21.54
N THR A 139 -2.64 -5.49 -21.72
CA THR A 139 -1.42 -4.73 -21.42
C THR A 139 -1.11 -4.76 -19.93
N GLU A 140 -2.11 -4.53 -19.09
CA GLU A 140 -1.99 -4.64 -17.64
C GLU A 140 -1.57 -6.07 -17.23
N LYS A 141 -2.25 -7.09 -17.75
CA LYS A 141 -1.93 -8.50 -17.49
C LYS A 141 -0.46 -8.80 -17.77
N ARG A 142 0.05 -8.38 -18.94
CA ARG A 142 1.46 -8.55 -19.35
C ARG A 142 2.43 -7.81 -18.42
N ILE A 143 2.09 -6.61 -17.97
CA ILE A 143 2.93 -5.82 -17.06
C ILE A 143 3.06 -6.52 -15.70
N PHE A 144 1.94 -6.95 -15.10
CA PHE A 144 1.98 -7.64 -13.80
C PHE A 144 2.71 -8.97 -13.87
N LEU A 145 2.50 -9.77 -14.92
CA LEU A 145 3.26 -11.00 -15.13
C LEU A 145 4.76 -10.73 -15.26
N ARG A 146 5.15 -9.69 -16.01
CA ARG A 146 6.56 -9.31 -16.16
C ARG A 146 7.17 -8.90 -14.82
N TRP A 147 6.48 -8.09 -14.02
CA TRP A 147 6.96 -7.67 -12.70
C TRP A 147 7.04 -8.85 -11.72
N ALA A 148 6.05 -9.74 -11.73
CA ALA A 148 6.07 -10.95 -10.91
C ALA A 148 7.27 -11.85 -11.27
N ARG A 149 7.51 -12.10 -12.58
CA ARG A 149 8.67 -12.89 -13.05
C ARG A 149 10.00 -12.26 -12.67
N ARG A 150 10.12 -10.94 -12.77
CA ARG A 150 11.32 -10.19 -12.33
C ARG A 150 11.64 -10.44 -10.84
N LEU A 151 10.63 -10.80 -10.05
CA LEU A 151 10.75 -11.08 -8.61
C LEU A 151 10.65 -12.58 -8.28
N GLY A 152 10.89 -13.46 -9.27
CA GLY A 152 10.97 -14.90 -9.07
C GLY A 152 9.62 -15.63 -9.03
N SER A 153 8.57 -15.05 -9.60
CA SER A 153 7.29 -15.75 -9.78
C SER A 153 7.32 -16.73 -10.96
N GLU A 154 6.74 -17.91 -10.74
CA GLU A 154 6.49 -18.92 -11.76
C GLU A 154 5.03 -18.91 -12.26
N ALA A 155 4.22 -17.92 -11.85
CA ALA A 155 2.84 -17.78 -12.29
C ALA A 155 2.75 -17.76 -13.82
N LYS A 156 1.89 -18.62 -14.37
CA LYS A 156 1.78 -18.83 -15.82
C LYS A 156 0.85 -17.80 -16.44
N ASP A 157 -0.23 -17.47 -15.76
CA ASP A 157 -1.24 -16.52 -16.20
C ASP A 157 -1.54 -15.45 -15.14
N PHE A 158 -2.32 -14.45 -15.55
CA PHE A 158 -2.66 -13.33 -14.68
C PHE A 158 -3.69 -13.72 -13.63
N GLU A 159 -4.50 -14.73 -13.91
CA GLU A 159 -5.58 -15.22 -13.09
C GLU A 159 -5.04 -15.82 -11.77
N ASP A 160 -3.90 -16.53 -11.83
CA ASP A 160 -3.13 -16.98 -10.66
C ASP A 160 -2.70 -15.81 -9.76
N LEU A 161 -2.18 -14.75 -10.39
CA LEU A 161 -1.78 -13.53 -9.68
C LEU A 161 -3.01 -12.81 -9.12
N HIS A 162 -4.07 -12.68 -9.91
CA HIS A 162 -5.29 -11.98 -9.54
C HIS A 162 -6.02 -12.64 -8.37
N LEU A 163 -6.00 -13.98 -8.29
CA LEU A 163 -6.46 -14.72 -7.13
C LEU A 163 -5.72 -14.28 -5.86
N SER A 164 -4.38 -14.22 -5.92
CA SER A 164 -3.54 -13.82 -4.79
C SER A 164 -3.71 -12.33 -4.45
N HIS A 165 -3.78 -11.46 -5.46
CA HIS A 165 -4.06 -10.03 -5.30
C HIS A 165 -5.37 -9.80 -4.54
N THR A 166 -6.43 -10.47 -4.98
CA THR A 166 -7.78 -10.28 -4.44
C THR A 166 -7.92 -10.88 -3.04
N ALA A 167 -7.38 -12.09 -2.83
CA ALA A 167 -7.40 -12.73 -1.52
C ALA A 167 -6.61 -11.95 -0.47
N ASN A 168 -5.51 -11.29 -0.87
CA ASN A 168 -4.76 -10.42 0.04
C ASN A 168 -5.62 -9.25 0.53
N HIS A 169 -6.28 -8.52 -0.38
CA HIS A 169 -7.21 -7.45 -0.01
C HIS A 169 -8.36 -7.97 0.86
N ALA A 170 -8.90 -9.16 0.53
CA ALA A 170 -9.91 -9.81 1.35
C ALA A 170 -9.42 -10.06 2.78
N ASN A 171 -8.16 -10.43 2.97
CA ASN A 171 -7.60 -10.65 4.31
C ASN A 171 -7.57 -9.38 5.16
N PHE A 172 -7.31 -8.22 4.56
CA PHE A 172 -7.29 -6.95 5.30
C PHE A 172 -8.70 -6.41 5.58
N ILE A 173 -9.73 -6.88 4.88
CA ILE A 173 -11.14 -6.53 5.16
C ILE A 173 -11.76 -7.53 6.13
N ARG A 174 -11.49 -8.84 5.95
CA ARG A 174 -12.00 -9.95 6.75
C ARG A 174 -10.87 -10.94 7.05
N PRO A 175 -10.08 -10.70 8.12
CA PRO A 175 -8.88 -11.49 8.37
C PRO A 175 -9.15 -12.97 8.62
N ARG A 176 -8.45 -13.82 7.85
CA ARG A 176 -8.25 -15.25 8.14
C ARG A 176 -6.80 -15.55 8.49
N PHE A 177 -5.89 -14.67 8.08
CA PHE A 177 -4.46 -14.70 8.35
C PHE A 177 -4.10 -13.48 9.19
N PHE A 178 -3.85 -13.71 10.46
CA PHE A 178 -3.49 -12.67 11.41
C PHE A 178 -2.62 -13.26 12.51
N VAL A 179 -1.89 -12.39 13.20
CA VAL A 179 -1.31 -12.70 14.51
C VAL A 179 -2.10 -11.97 15.59
N LYS A 180 -2.01 -12.47 16.82
CA LYS A 180 -2.61 -11.80 17.98
C LYS A 180 -1.53 -11.06 18.74
N GLU A 181 -1.79 -9.79 19.03
CA GLU A 181 -1.03 -9.02 20.02
C GLU A 181 -2.02 -8.63 21.11
N LYS A 182 -1.87 -9.22 22.31
CA LYS A 182 -2.89 -9.15 23.38
C LYS A 182 -4.24 -9.67 22.83
N GLU A 183 -5.31 -8.88 22.98
CA GLU A 183 -6.67 -9.20 22.49
C GLU A 183 -6.95 -8.69 21.07
N ARG A 184 -5.97 -8.09 20.39
CA ARG A 184 -6.16 -7.49 19.07
C ARG A 184 -5.58 -8.38 17.97
N ILE A 185 -6.29 -8.46 16.85
CA ILE A 185 -5.80 -9.14 15.65
C ILE A 185 -5.01 -8.15 14.78
N ILE A 186 -3.88 -8.61 14.25
CA ILE A 186 -3.04 -7.88 13.30
C ILE A 186 -3.02 -8.68 12.01
N PRO A 187 -3.83 -8.32 10.99
CA PRO A 187 -3.78 -8.99 9.71
C PRO A 187 -2.44 -8.73 9.03
N TYR A 188 -2.01 -9.71 8.24
CA TYR A 188 -0.78 -9.62 7.48
C TYR A 188 -0.98 -10.01 6.01
N SER A 189 -0.11 -9.52 5.12
CA SER A 189 -0.13 -9.91 3.70
C SER A 189 0.06 -11.41 3.53
N ILE A 190 -0.73 -12.05 2.67
CA ILE A 190 -0.85 -13.53 2.71
C ILE A 190 0.00 -14.27 1.67
N ASP A 191 0.83 -13.55 0.92
CA ASP A 191 1.71 -14.13 -0.11
C ASP A 191 3.02 -13.34 -0.23
N ARG A 192 3.97 -13.86 -0.98
CA ARG A 192 5.25 -13.21 -1.30
C ARG A 192 5.06 -12.00 -2.20
N THR A 193 5.99 -11.05 -2.12
CA THR A 193 5.98 -9.81 -2.92
C THR A 193 5.66 -10.03 -4.39
N ALA A 194 6.23 -11.06 -5.01
CA ALA A 194 6.03 -11.34 -6.43
C ALA A 194 4.56 -11.64 -6.83
N HIS A 195 3.72 -12.02 -5.87
CA HIS A 195 2.31 -12.39 -6.08
C HIS A 195 1.33 -11.38 -5.50
N LEU A 196 1.83 -10.30 -4.92
CA LEU A 196 0.99 -9.24 -4.35
C LEU A 196 0.77 -8.13 -5.37
N CYS A 197 -0.29 -7.38 -5.16
CA CYS A 197 -0.57 -6.16 -5.91
C CYS A 197 -1.15 -5.13 -4.96
N SER A 198 -1.04 -3.86 -5.34
CA SER A 198 -1.78 -2.78 -4.67
C SER A 198 -1.57 -2.65 -3.17
N CYS A 199 -0.42 -3.07 -2.62
CA CYS A 199 -0.16 -2.93 -1.17
C CYS A 199 -0.35 -1.49 -0.66
N CYS A 200 -0.27 -0.49 -1.55
CA CYS A 200 -0.67 0.90 -1.30
C CYS A 200 -2.05 1.04 -0.66
N LEU A 201 -3.01 0.17 -0.98
CA LEU A 201 -4.36 0.22 -0.42
C LEU A 201 -4.33 -0.04 1.08
N GLU A 202 -3.57 -1.04 1.51
CA GLU A 202 -3.38 -1.36 2.92
C GLU A 202 -2.46 -0.37 3.63
N LEU A 203 -1.34 -0.02 2.98
CA LEU A 203 -0.33 0.90 3.50
C LEU A 203 -0.92 2.29 3.76
N PHE A 204 -1.73 2.80 2.84
CA PHE A 204 -2.24 4.17 2.87
C PHE A 204 -3.65 4.27 3.46
N GLN A 205 -4.09 3.26 4.21
CA GLN A 205 -5.39 3.27 4.89
C GLN A 205 -6.59 3.47 3.95
N VAL A 206 -6.51 2.91 2.73
CA VAL A 206 -7.68 2.76 1.84
C VAL A 206 -8.45 1.49 2.21
N LEU A 207 -7.75 0.41 2.54
CA LEU A 207 -8.31 -0.86 3.00
C LEU A 207 -7.80 -1.24 4.39
N GLY A 208 -8.64 -1.98 5.12
CA GLY A 208 -8.34 -2.45 6.46
C GLY A 208 -8.26 -1.33 7.50
N THR A 209 -9.04 -0.27 7.36
CA THR A 209 -9.05 0.93 8.23
C THR A 209 -9.60 0.66 9.63
N GLN A 210 -10.30 -0.45 9.82
CA GLN A 210 -10.78 -0.97 11.09
C GLN A 210 -9.66 -1.56 11.96
N HIS A 211 -8.49 -1.86 11.37
CA HIS A 211 -7.37 -2.45 12.10
C HIS A 211 -6.40 -1.37 12.57
N GLU A 212 -6.09 -1.37 13.86
CA GLU A 212 -5.10 -0.46 14.44
C GLU A 212 -3.70 -0.73 13.93
N LYS A 213 -3.35 -2.01 13.75
CA LYS A 213 -2.07 -2.44 13.19
C LYS A 213 -2.28 -3.38 12.01
N LYS A 214 -1.43 -3.26 10.99
CA LYS A 214 -1.38 -4.14 9.82
C LYS A 214 0.07 -4.44 9.48
N LEU A 215 0.35 -5.67 9.06
CA LEU A 215 1.67 -6.08 8.59
C LEU A 215 1.62 -6.32 7.08
N VAL A 216 2.15 -5.38 6.31
CA VAL A 216 1.97 -5.36 4.86
C VAL A 216 3.29 -5.65 4.16
N ALA A 217 3.36 -6.77 3.45
CA ALA A 217 4.46 -7.03 2.52
C ALA A 217 4.32 -6.15 1.25
N PRO A 218 5.44 -5.61 0.71
CA PRO A 218 5.40 -4.79 -0.48
C PRO A 218 4.97 -5.63 -1.69
N CYS A 219 4.25 -5.00 -2.62
CA CYS A 219 3.99 -5.55 -3.95
C CYS A 219 5.13 -5.24 -4.92
N PRO A 220 5.14 -5.79 -6.15
CA PRO A 220 6.19 -5.53 -7.13
C PRO A 220 6.35 -4.05 -7.44
N GLY A 221 5.25 -3.30 -7.48
CA GLY A 221 5.28 -1.85 -7.66
C GLY A 221 6.03 -1.13 -6.54
N ALA A 222 5.73 -1.45 -5.27
CA ALA A 222 6.41 -0.85 -4.13
C ALA A 222 7.91 -1.22 -4.06
N THR A 223 8.27 -2.42 -4.53
CA THR A 223 9.69 -2.80 -4.68
C THR A 223 10.37 -2.06 -5.82
N ILE A 224 9.75 -1.99 -6.99
CA ILE A 224 10.38 -1.41 -8.20
C ILE A 224 10.46 0.12 -8.11
N PHE A 225 9.38 0.77 -7.66
CA PHE A 225 9.24 2.23 -7.69
C PHE A 225 9.41 2.89 -6.33
N GLY A 226 9.09 2.19 -5.24
CA GLY A 226 9.29 2.67 -3.86
C GLY A 226 10.54 2.11 -3.20
N ARG A 227 11.36 1.33 -3.93
CA ARG A 227 12.60 0.68 -3.47
C ARG A 227 12.47 -0.12 -2.18
N ARG A 228 11.28 -0.66 -1.89
CA ARG A 228 11.05 -1.51 -0.71
C ARG A 228 11.65 -2.91 -0.92
N LYS A 229 12.29 -3.45 0.11
CA LYS A 229 12.89 -4.79 0.07
C LYS A 229 11.80 -5.86 -0.15
N PRO A 230 11.94 -6.76 -1.14
CA PRO A 230 10.98 -7.86 -1.33
C PRO A 230 10.84 -8.71 -0.06
N ASN A 231 9.61 -9.16 0.21
CA ASN A 231 9.22 -10.01 1.36
C ASN A 231 9.53 -9.43 2.75
N ARG A 232 9.99 -8.18 2.84
CA ARG A 232 10.18 -7.47 4.10
C ARG A 232 8.88 -6.77 4.46
N TYR A 233 8.26 -7.17 5.58
CA TYR A 233 7.01 -6.58 6.01
C TYR A 233 7.20 -5.14 6.49
N LEU A 234 6.20 -4.32 6.21
CA LEU A 234 6.04 -2.98 6.76
C LEU A 234 4.96 -3.05 7.83
N LEU A 235 5.23 -2.50 9.00
CA LEU A 235 4.21 -2.28 10.02
C LEU A 235 3.49 -0.97 9.69
N VAL A 236 2.17 -1.02 9.67
CA VAL A 236 1.31 0.16 9.55
C VAL A 236 0.55 0.31 10.86
N GLU A 237 0.77 1.42 11.55
CA GLU A 237 0.07 1.77 12.78
C GLU A 237 -0.87 2.94 12.49
N LYS A 238 -2.16 2.74 12.74
CA LYS A 238 -3.18 3.78 12.60
C LYS A 238 -2.92 4.90 13.60
N ALA A 239 -3.12 6.15 13.16
CA ALA A 239 -3.04 7.33 14.02
C ALA A 239 -4.27 7.43 14.95
#